data_AF-A0A1F7NI54-F1
#
_entry.id   AF-A0A1F7NI54-F1
#
_cell.length_a   1.000
_cell.length_b   1.000
_cell.length_c   1.000
_cell.angle_alpha   90.00
_cell.angle_beta   90.00
_cell.angle_gamma   90.00
#
_symmetry.space_group_name_H-M   'P 1'
#
loop_
_entity.id
_entity.type
_entity.pdbx_description
1 polymer ?
#
loop_
_entity_poly.entity_id
_entity_poly.type
_entity_poly.pdbx_seq_one_letter_code
_entity_poly.pdbx_strand_id
1 'polypeptide(L)'
;MKRFSVVRWLCAGVVGSLSFWLFQILTGDSTIPQFMGEQIAAQGGYAARWAPLIGWGVHLGVSLSYALLFAVIIAVLPTRSSAATLGAGLVLVAVLGWITTLLTTPAITATISILSGQGFPAELPGLNTDVDLPLYNHLLFFGVVWVFTALVPALVRPPGD
;
A
#
# COMPACT_ATOMS: atom_id res chain seq x y z
N MET A 1 -9.59 22.72 -5.80
CA MET A 1 -8.81 21.57 -5.33
C MET A 1 -9.25 21.21 -3.92
N LYS A 2 -9.41 19.93 -3.59
CA LYS A 2 -9.81 19.54 -2.23
C LYS A 2 -8.62 19.74 -1.29
N ARG A 3 -8.89 20.01 0.00
CA ARG A 3 -7.83 20.25 0.99
C ARG A 3 -7.00 18.98 1.19
N PHE A 4 -5.77 19.00 0.68
CA PHE A 4 -4.78 17.95 0.90
C PHE A 4 -4.24 18.07 2.34
N SER A 5 -4.19 16.96 3.07
CA SER A 5 -3.73 16.93 4.46
C SER A 5 -2.56 15.96 4.60
N VAL A 6 -1.38 16.51 4.90
CA VAL A 6 -0.14 15.73 5.06
C VAL A 6 -0.28 14.71 6.18
N VAL A 7 -0.77 15.14 7.34
CA VAL A 7 -0.95 14.28 8.51
C VAL A 7 -1.90 13.12 8.21
N ARG A 8 -3.02 13.37 7.51
CA ARG A 8 -4.01 12.32 7.24
C ARG A 8 -3.48 11.21 6.35
N TRP A 9 -2.76 11.54 5.26
CA TRP A 9 -2.24 10.50 4.37
C TRP A 9 -1.06 9.74 5.02
N LEU A 10 -0.24 10.41 5.83
CA LEU A 10 0.81 9.75 6.61
C LEU A 10 0.22 8.74 7.60
N CYS A 11 -0.77 9.16 8.40
CA CYS A 11 -1.49 8.28 9.31
C CYS A 11 -2.16 7.13 8.55
N ALA A 12 -2.79 7.41 7.41
CA ALA A 12 -3.41 6.40 6.55
C ALA A 12 -2.41 5.33 6.09
N GLY A 13 -1.22 5.73 5.64
CA GLY A 13 -0.19 4.79 5.21
C GLY A 13 0.36 3.93 6.35
N VAL A 14 0.62 4.53 7.53
CA VAL A 14 1.08 3.78 8.70
C VAL A 14 0.02 2.81 9.20
N VAL A 15 -1.22 3.26 9.41
CA VAL A 15 -2.31 2.41 9.90
C VAL A 15 -2.63 1.33 8.87
N GLY A 16 -2.69 1.67 7.58
CA GLY A 16 -2.89 0.71 6.50
C GLY A 16 -1.79 -0.36 6.48
N SER A 17 -0.53 0.03 6.64
CA SER A 17 0.61 -0.90 6.70
C SER A 17 0.48 -1.91 7.85
N LEU A 18 0.08 -1.43 9.03
CA LEU A 18 -0.18 -2.27 10.20
C LEU A 18 -1.40 -3.18 10.01
N SER A 19 -2.48 -2.68 9.39
CA SER A 19 -3.67 -3.49 9.08
C SER A 19 -3.37 -4.60 8.08
N PHE A 20 -2.59 -4.31 7.04
CA PHE A 20 -2.11 -5.30 6.06
C PHE A 20 -1.29 -6.38 6.77
N TRP A 21 -0.30 -5.97 7.57
CA TRP A 21 0.55 -6.91 8.31
C TRP A 21 -0.25 -7.80 9.28
N LEU A 22 -1.18 -7.21 10.04
CA LEU A 22 -2.04 -7.95 10.96
C LEU A 22 -2.93 -8.95 10.22
N PHE A 23 -3.47 -8.58 9.05
CA PHE A 23 -4.28 -9.48 8.24
C PHE A 23 -3.48 -10.70 7.79
N GLN A 24 -2.22 -10.53 7.36
CA GLN A 24 -1.35 -11.66 7.02
C GLN A 24 -1.10 -12.61 8.19
N ILE A 25 -0.90 -12.06 9.41
CA ILE A 25 -0.74 -12.88 10.62
C ILE A 25 -2.01 -13.71 10.87
N LEU A 26 -3.19 -13.08 10.76
CA LEU A 26 -4.46 -13.75 11.04
C LEU A 26 -4.81 -14.84 10.02
N THR A 27 -4.29 -14.74 8.80
CA THR A 27 -4.49 -15.75 7.75
C THR A 27 -3.40 -16.83 7.73
N GLY A 28 -2.41 -16.75 8.62
CA GLY A 28 -1.37 -17.78 8.80
C GLY A 28 -0.22 -17.74 7.79
N ASP A 29 -0.09 -16.66 7.02
CA ASP A 29 0.96 -16.51 6.00
C ASP A 29 2.23 -15.85 6.54
N SER A 30 3.37 -16.13 5.91
CA SER A 30 4.59 -15.35 6.14
C SER A 30 4.33 -13.89 5.76
N THR A 31 4.61 -12.97 6.70
CA THR A 31 4.35 -11.54 6.44
C THR A 31 5.33 -10.98 5.41
N ILE A 32 4.88 -10.04 4.57
CA ILE A 32 5.74 -9.40 3.57
C ILE A 32 6.99 -8.75 4.21
N PRO A 33 6.88 -8.00 5.33
CA PRO A 33 8.06 -7.47 6.01
C PRO A 33 9.07 -8.55 6.38
N GLN A 34 8.61 -9.68 6.93
CA GLN A 34 9.49 -10.77 7.29
C GLN A 34 10.15 -11.38 6.04
N PHE A 35 9.35 -11.79 5.06
CA PHE A 35 9.83 -12.43 3.83
C PHE A 35 10.85 -11.57 3.08
N MET A 36 10.49 -10.31 2.79
CA MET A 36 11.38 -9.42 2.05
C MET A 36 12.64 -9.08 2.85
N GLY A 37 12.50 -8.87 4.16
CA GLY A 37 13.64 -8.60 5.03
C GLY A 37 14.66 -9.73 5.05
N GLU A 38 14.19 -10.98 5.17
CA GLU A 38 15.04 -12.17 5.15
C GLU A 38 15.70 -12.38 3.78
N GLN A 39 14.94 -12.23 2.69
CA GLN A 39 15.46 -12.38 1.33
C GLN A 39 16.51 -11.32 1.00
N ILE A 40 16.25 -10.05 1.28
CA ILE A 40 17.21 -8.96 1.04
C ILE A 40 18.45 -9.14 1.91
N ALA A 41 18.30 -9.49 3.18
CA ALA A 41 19.43 -9.72 4.07
C ALA A 41 20.34 -10.86 3.60
N ALA A 42 19.74 -12.00 3.26
CA ALA A 42 20.49 -13.17 2.80
C ALA A 42 21.18 -12.92 1.46
N GLN A 43 20.47 -12.34 0.49
CA GLN A 43 20.99 -12.14 -0.87
C GLN A 43 21.98 -10.98 -0.97
N GLY A 44 21.80 -9.92 -0.15
CA GLY A 44 22.70 -8.76 -0.11
C GLY A 44 23.90 -8.91 0.84
N GLY A 45 24.01 -10.03 1.56
CA GLY A 45 25.08 -10.26 2.53
C GLY A 45 24.98 -9.36 3.78
N TYR A 46 23.79 -8.86 4.11
CA TYR A 46 23.56 -8.07 5.32
C TYR A 46 23.50 -8.99 6.55
N ALA A 47 23.90 -8.49 7.72
CA ALA A 47 23.78 -9.27 8.94
C ALA A 47 22.29 -9.57 9.25
N ALA A 48 21.96 -10.83 9.53
CA ALA A 48 20.59 -11.31 9.72
C ALA A 48 19.76 -10.51 10.75
N ARG A 49 20.41 -9.93 11.77
CA ARG A 49 19.76 -9.05 12.76
C ARG A 49 19.08 -7.81 12.16
N TRP A 50 19.47 -7.41 10.94
CA TRP A 50 18.89 -6.27 10.23
C TRP A 50 17.68 -6.63 9.38
N ALA A 51 17.41 -7.91 9.12
CA ALA A 51 16.30 -8.36 8.28
C ALA A 51 14.95 -7.74 8.69
N PRO A 52 14.56 -7.69 9.98
CA PRO A 52 13.29 -7.07 10.37
C PRO A 52 13.23 -5.58 10.02
N LEU A 53 14.32 -4.83 10.24
CA LEU A 53 14.38 -3.40 9.95
C LEU A 53 14.30 -3.12 8.44
N ILE A 54 15.02 -3.90 7.64
CA ILE A 54 15.00 -3.81 6.17
C ILE A 54 13.58 -4.07 5.65
N GLY A 55 12.99 -5.18 6.09
CA GLY A 55 11.65 -5.59 5.69
C GLY A 55 10.58 -4.55 6.01
N TRP A 56 10.57 -4.04 7.24
CA TRP A 56 9.64 -2.98 7.64
C TRP A 56 9.90 -1.66 6.93
N GLY A 57 11.17 -1.31 6.68
CA GLY A 57 11.53 -0.12 5.90
C GLY A 57 10.93 -0.14 4.51
N VAL A 58 11.05 -1.28 3.81
CA VAL A 58 10.44 -1.47 2.47
C VAL A 58 8.91 -1.41 2.55
N HIS A 59 8.31 -2.18 3.46
CA HIS A 59 6.85 -2.25 3.58
C HIS A 59 6.22 -0.90 3.92
N LEU A 60 6.79 -0.16 4.87
CA LEU A 60 6.33 1.19 5.20
C LEU A 60 6.57 2.17 4.05
N GLY A 61 7.71 2.10 3.37
CA GLY A 61 8.00 2.97 2.22
C GLY A 61 6.98 2.82 1.10
N VAL A 62 6.64 1.58 0.73
CA VAL A 62 5.60 1.29 -0.27
C VAL A 62 4.22 1.73 0.22
N SER A 63 3.87 1.42 1.47
CA SER A 63 2.59 1.80 2.07
C SER A 63 2.38 3.32 2.06
N LEU A 64 3.39 4.09 2.47
CA LEU A 64 3.33 5.55 2.45
C LEU A 64 3.21 6.09 1.02
N SER A 65 3.92 5.51 0.06
CA SER A 65 3.85 5.89 -1.35
C SER A 65 2.46 5.65 -1.95
N TYR A 66 1.83 4.51 -1.64
CA TYR A 66 0.47 4.20 -2.07
C TYR A 66 -0.57 5.10 -1.42
N ALA A 67 -0.44 5.39 -0.12
CA ALA A 67 -1.34 6.30 0.58
C ALA A 67 -1.24 7.74 0.03
N LEU A 68 -0.03 8.18 -0.30
CA LEU A 68 0.21 9.47 -0.96
C LEU A 68 -0.44 9.51 -2.34
N LEU A 69 -0.22 8.49 -3.18
CA LEU A 69 -0.81 8.40 -4.51
C LEU A 69 -2.34 8.47 -4.45
N PHE A 70 -2.96 7.69 -3.56
CA PHE A 70 -4.41 7.72 -3.35
C PHE A 70 -4.89 9.12 -2.96
N ALA A 71 -4.24 9.76 -1.97
CA ALA A 71 -4.60 11.08 -1.49
C ALA A 71 -4.46 12.16 -2.59
N VAL A 72 -3.41 12.08 -3.41
CA VAL A 72 -3.19 12.98 -4.55
C VAL A 72 -4.30 12.83 -5.58
N ILE A 73 -4.62 11.60 -5.99
CA ILE A 73 -5.71 11.34 -6.96
C ILE A 73 -7.02 11.92 -6.46
N ILE A 74 -7.38 11.68 -5.20
CA ILE A 74 -8.61 12.22 -4.60
C ILE A 74 -8.62 13.76 -4.58
N ALA A 75 -7.48 14.38 -4.30
CA ALA A 75 -7.36 15.83 -4.18
C ALA A 75 -7.52 16.56 -5.51
N VAL A 76 -7.06 15.95 -6.61
CA VAL A 76 -7.12 16.52 -7.96
C VAL A 76 -8.39 16.13 -8.73
N LEU A 77 -9.09 15.08 -8.31
CA LEU A 77 -10.29 14.60 -9.01
C LEU A 77 -11.41 15.67 -9.00
N PRO A 78 -12.02 16.00 -10.16
CA PRO A 78 -12.98 17.10 -10.30
C PRO A 78 -14.40 16.68 -9.88
N THR A 79 -14.55 16.14 -8.68
CA THR A 79 -15.87 15.79 -8.12
C THR A 79 -16.54 17.01 -7.51
N ARG A 80 -17.81 17.24 -7.82
CA ARG A 80 -18.57 18.41 -7.34
C ARG A 80 -19.33 18.21 -6.03
N SER A 81 -19.38 16.99 -5.50
CA SER A 81 -20.04 16.68 -4.23
C SER A 81 -19.21 15.75 -3.35
N SER A 82 -19.48 15.76 -2.05
CA SER A 82 -18.89 14.83 -1.08
C SER A 82 -19.24 13.38 -1.43
N ALA A 83 -20.49 13.10 -1.82
CA ALA A 83 -20.91 11.78 -2.26
C ALA A 83 -20.11 11.28 -3.47
N ALA A 84 -19.90 12.15 -4.47
CA ALA A 84 -19.07 11.80 -5.64
C ALA A 84 -17.60 11.56 -5.25
N THR A 85 -17.06 12.29 -4.27
CA THR A 85 -15.71 12.04 -3.74
C THR A 85 -15.60 10.68 -3.07
N LEU A 86 -16.58 10.32 -2.24
CA LEU A 86 -16.62 9.04 -1.54
C LEU A 86 -16.72 7.88 -2.53
N GLY A 87 -17.64 7.97 -3.49
CA GLY A 87 -17.81 6.97 -4.54
C GLY A 87 -16.57 6.79 -5.41
N ALA A 88 -15.94 7.89 -5.84
CA ALA A 88 -14.68 7.82 -6.57
C ALA A 88 -13.56 7.18 -5.74
N GLY A 89 -13.54 7.43 -4.43
CA GLY A 89 -12.62 6.78 -3.51
C GLY A 89 -12.83 5.26 -3.45
N LEU A 90 -14.06 4.78 -3.39
CA LEU A 90 -14.35 3.33 -3.43
C LEU A 90 -13.90 2.69 -4.75
N VAL A 91 -14.15 3.35 -5.88
CA VAL A 91 -13.64 2.87 -7.18
C VAL A 91 -12.11 2.83 -7.16
N LEU A 92 -11.45 3.84 -6.59
CA LEU A 92 -10.01 3.88 -6.48
C LEU A 92 -9.45 2.77 -5.58
N VAL A 93 -10.14 2.39 -4.51
CA VAL A 93 -9.80 1.23 -3.68
C VAL A 93 -9.78 -0.04 -4.52
N ALA A 94 -10.83 -0.27 -5.31
CA ALA A 94 -10.92 -1.45 -6.16
C ALA A 94 -9.83 -1.46 -7.25
N VAL A 95 -9.66 -0.34 -7.94
CA VAL A 95 -8.69 -0.21 -9.05
C VAL A 95 -7.25 -0.34 -8.55
N LEU A 96 -6.88 0.42 -7.52
CA LEU A 96 -5.51 0.34 -7.00
C LEU A 96 -5.26 -0.99 -6.32
N GLY A 97 -6.23 -1.52 -5.57
CA GLY A 97 -6.10 -2.84 -4.95
C GLY A 97 -5.84 -3.94 -5.99
N TRP A 98 -6.58 -3.91 -7.11
CA TRP A 98 -6.37 -4.82 -8.22
C TRP A 98 -5.01 -4.64 -8.89
N ILE A 99 -4.65 -3.41 -9.29
CA ILE A 99 -3.38 -3.11 -9.97
C ILE A 99 -2.19 -3.49 -9.11
N THR A 100 -2.21 -3.18 -7.81
CA THR A 100 -1.10 -3.56 -6.92
C THR A 100 -0.99 -5.06 -6.76
N THR A 101 -2.10 -5.80 -6.72
CA THR A 101 -2.09 -7.26 -6.72
C THR A 101 -1.46 -7.82 -7.99
N LEU A 102 -1.89 -7.37 -9.17
CA LEU A 102 -1.30 -7.78 -10.45
C LEU A 102 0.22 -7.64 -10.46
N LEU A 103 0.71 -6.53 -9.90
CA LEU A 103 2.13 -6.18 -9.89
C LEU A 103 2.90 -6.72 -8.68
N THR A 104 2.26 -7.36 -7.70
CA THR A 104 2.88 -7.69 -6.42
C THR A 104 4.11 -8.57 -6.59
N THR A 105 3.98 -9.69 -7.30
CA THR A 105 5.09 -10.64 -7.55
C THR A 105 6.26 -9.99 -8.27
N PRO A 106 6.10 -9.36 -9.45
CA PRO A 106 7.22 -8.72 -10.13
C PRO A 106 7.82 -7.55 -9.34
N ALA A 107 7.00 -6.76 -8.63
CA ALA A 107 7.50 -5.67 -7.81
C ALA A 107 8.34 -6.15 -6.63
N ILE A 108 7.93 -7.23 -5.95
CA ILE A 108 8.70 -7.85 -4.87
C ILE A 108 10.04 -8.37 -5.40
N THR A 109 10.05 -9.10 -6.51
CA THR A 109 11.28 -9.63 -7.12
C THR A 109 12.25 -8.50 -7.50
N ALA A 110 11.75 -7.46 -8.16
CA ALA A 110 12.57 -6.29 -8.51
C ALA A 110 13.13 -5.62 -7.25
N THR A 111 12.30 -5.41 -6.23
CA THR A 111 12.72 -4.76 -4.98
C THR A 111 13.79 -5.55 -4.26
N ILE A 112 13.63 -6.88 -4.14
CA ILE A 112 14.62 -7.75 -3.52
C ILE A 112 15.94 -7.68 -4.28
N SER A 113 15.92 -7.82 -5.61
CA SER A 113 17.13 -7.82 -6.44
C SER A 113 17.89 -6.50 -6.37
N ILE A 114 17.18 -5.37 -6.48
CA ILE A 114 17.77 -4.02 -6.41
C ILE A 114 18.38 -3.77 -5.03
N LEU A 115 17.62 -4.02 -3.96
CA LEU A 115 18.08 -3.74 -2.59
C LEU A 115 19.11 -4.75 -2.08
N SER A 116 19.25 -5.90 -2.75
CA SER A 116 20.35 -6.85 -2.50
C SER A 116 21.61 -6.52 -3.30
N GLY A 117 21.62 -5.46 -4.12
CA GLY A 117 22.77 -5.04 -4.91
C GLY A 117 22.98 -5.84 -6.20
N GLN A 118 22.01 -6.66 -6.63
CA GLN A 118 22.09 -7.44 -7.87
C GLN A 118 21.66 -6.63 -9.11
N GLY A 119 21.05 -5.45 -8.91
CA GLY A 119 20.53 -4.60 -9.99
C GLY A 119 19.07 -4.88 -10.31
N PHE A 120 18.59 -4.35 -11.43
CA PHE A 120 17.23 -4.62 -11.91
C PHE A 120 17.22 -5.99 -12.63
N PRO A 121 16.28 -6.91 -12.31
CA PRO A 121 16.21 -8.22 -12.97
C PRO A 121 16.04 -8.09 -14.49
N ALA A 122 16.75 -8.90 -15.27
CA ALA A 122 16.59 -8.96 -16.72
C ALA A 122 15.20 -9.48 -17.13
N GLU A 123 14.63 -10.37 -16.31
CA GLU A 123 13.28 -10.91 -16.47
C GLU A 123 12.52 -10.77 -15.16
N LEU A 124 11.23 -10.44 -15.26
CA LEU A 124 10.33 -10.38 -14.12
C LEU A 124 9.34 -11.56 -14.18
N PRO A 125 8.93 -12.09 -13.02
CA PRO A 125 7.81 -13.02 -12.96
C PRO A 125 6.55 -12.45 -13.62
N GLY A 126 5.67 -13.34 -14.05
CA GLY A 126 4.35 -12.97 -14.57
C GLY A 126 3.50 -12.20 -13.53
N LEU A 127 2.47 -11.52 -14.03
CA LEU A 127 1.50 -10.83 -13.19
C LEU A 127 0.69 -11.82 -12.36
N ASN A 128 0.32 -11.44 -11.13
CA ASN A 128 -0.60 -12.23 -10.32
C ASN A 128 -2.05 -11.93 -10.72
N THR A 129 -2.69 -12.80 -11.48
CA THR A 129 -4.10 -12.67 -11.90
C THR A 129 -5.09 -13.30 -10.95
N ASP A 130 -4.63 -13.92 -9.87
CA ASP A 130 -5.48 -14.68 -8.95
C ASP A 130 -6.30 -13.76 -8.04
N VAL A 131 -7.49 -14.22 -7.67
CA VAL A 131 -8.37 -13.56 -6.69
C VAL A 131 -8.10 -14.21 -5.34
N ASP A 132 -7.03 -13.76 -4.70
CA ASP A 132 -6.42 -14.44 -3.56
C ASP A 132 -6.12 -13.48 -2.39
N LEU A 133 -5.36 -13.98 -1.40
CA LEU A 133 -5.01 -13.22 -0.20
C LEU A 133 -4.33 -11.87 -0.48
N PRO A 134 -3.33 -11.77 -1.40
CA PRO A 134 -2.82 -10.50 -1.90
C PRO A 134 -3.90 -9.49 -2.28
N LEU A 135 -4.94 -9.89 -3.01
CA LEU A 135 -6.04 -8.97 -3.34
C LEU A 135 -6.77 -8.46 -2.10
N TYR A 136 -7.17 -9.35 -1.20
CA TYR A 136 -7.86 -8.94 0.02
C TYR A 136 -7.01 -8.00 0.88
N ASN A 137 -5.71 -8.25 0.96
CA ASN A 137 -4.74 -7.41 1.65
C ASN A 137 -4.67 -6.00 1.07
N HIS A 138 -4.56 -5.87 -0.25
CA HIS A 138 -4.51 -4.55 -0.89
C HIS A 138 -5.84 -3.81 -0.80
N LEU A 139 -6.98 -4.51 -0.95
CA LEU A 139 -8.30 -3.92 -0.75
C LEU A 139 -8.49 -3.41 0.68
N LEU A 140 -8.05 -4.18 1.69
CA LEU A 140 -8.05 -3.74 3.08
C LEU A 140 -7.19 -2.48 3.27
N PHE A 141 -5.94 -2.52 2.77
CA PHE A 141 -5.02 -1.38 2.84
C PHE A 141 -5.63 -0.11 2.24
N PHE A 142 -6.08 -0.18 0.99
CA PHE A 142 -6.66 0.99 0.32
C PHE A 142 -8.00 1.40 0.94
N GLY A 143 -8.78 0.47 1.47
CA GLY A 143 -9.98 0.76 2.25
C GLY A 143 -9.68 1.62 3.48
N VAL A 144 -8.63 1.27 4.24
CA VAL A 144 -8.15 2.10 5.36
C VAL A 144 -7.72 3.48 4.87
N VAL A 145 -6.97 3.56 3.77
CA VAL A 145 -6.54 4.84 3.19
C VAL A 145 -7.74 5.70 2.79
N TRP A 146 -8.74 5.12 2.13
CA TRP A 146 -9.98 5.78 1.76
C TRP A 146 -10.72 6.36 2.97
N VAL A 147 -10.79 5.62 4.08
CA VAL A 147 -11.42 6.09 5.32
C VAL A 147 -10.77 7.38 5.81
N PHE A 148 -9.44 7.43 5.88
CA PHE A 148 -8.70 8.59 6.39
C PHE A 148 -8.70 9.78 5.43
N THR A 149 -8.65 9.52 4.12
CA THR A 149 -8.47 10.56 3.10
C THR A 149 -9.77 11.13 2.54
N ALA A 150 -10.88 10.38 2.62
CA ALA A 150 -12.16 10.77 2.03
C ALA A 150 -13.32 10.69 3.02
N LEU A 151 -13.50 9.56 3.74
CA LEU A 151 -14.66 9.35 4.61
C LEU A 151 -14.65 10.26 5.85
N VAL A 152 -13.62 10.17 6.69
CA VAL A 152 -13.49 11.00 7.90
C VAL A 152 -13.57 12.50 7.56
N PRO A 153 -12.87 13.02 6.53
CA PRO A 153 -13.03 14.41 6.11
C PRO A 153 -14.45 14.80 5.70
N ALA A 154 -15.24 13.88 5.12
CA ALA A 154 -16.62 14.16 4.74
C ALA A 154 -17.55 14.21 5.95
N LEU A 155 -17.33 13.35 6.95
CA LEU A 155 -18.14 13.29 8.19
C LEU A 155 -17.89 14.47 9.14
N VAL A 156 -16.68 15.05 9.12
CA VAL A 156 -16.28 16.15 10.01
C VAL A 156 -16.57 17.52 9.40
N ARG A 157 -17.00 17.61 8.13
CA ARG A 157 -17.42 18.89 7.54
C ARG A 157 -18.71 19.38 8.20
N PRO A 158 -18.80 20.67 8.55
CA PRO A 158 -20.07 21.23 9.01
C PRO A 158 -21.13 21.13 7.91
N PRO A 159 -22.40 20.88 8.25
CA PRO A 159 -23.47 20.87 7.27
C PRO A 159 -23.61 22.26 6.63
N GLY A 160 -23.48 22.34 5.30
CA GLY A 160 -23.68 23.58 4.52
C GLY A 160 -22.56 23.97 3.55
N ASP A 161 -21.40 23.30 3.61
CA ASP A 161 -20.28 23.44 2.65
C ASP A 161 -20.26 22.34 1.57
#